data_AF-A0A5B0P6C7-F1
#
_entry.id   AF-A0A5B0P6C7-F1
#
_cell.length_a   1.000
_cell.length_b   1.000
_cell.length_c   1.000
_cell.angle_alpha   90.00
_cell.angle_beta   90.00
_cell.angle_gamma   90.00
#
_symmetry.space_group_name_H-M   'P 1'
#
loop_
_entity.id
_entity.type
_entity.pdbx_description
1 polymer ?
#
loop_
_entity_poly.entity_id
_entity_poly.type
_entity_poly.pdbx_seq_one_letter_code
_entity_poly.pdbx_strand_id
1 'polypeptide(L)'
;MSSSTTSPGQPEQPKTTPPSPSPSALPTLTVFDGVSNALLLSSIGFLLGALFMALTTDYALLYTHAPTTAEAYLAAEQAYLTLWTSPLAVKAIFHLLLLLPIFTLSVKVSRYTEAAIYFDGLCLGMMLLVLGLYTGSTVPNLRKLAFEPSTQALADLVKNSLNLKIPTDFDPLSPTSIINRLLVLLSHPASILLKPQKALESEQEFKKALELNPVDEKSRHELLAVTAAGHSIAIFLLIGIIVLQIGKVYAEVEDAKLKARFELEESNRVAQDRKDQ
;
A
#
# COMPACT_ATOMS: atom_id res chain seq x y z
N MET A 1 62.15 59.61 -4.30
CA MET A 1 62.37 59.65 -5.76
C MET A 1 63.03 58.34 -6.18
N SER A 2 62.24 57.43 -6.76
CA SER A 2 62.72 56.38 -7.68
C SER A 2 61.51 55.87 -8.45
N SER A 3 61.70 55.85 -9.75
CA SER A 3 60.74 55.73 -10.85
C SER A 3 60.26 54.31 -11.11
N SER A 4 59.04 54.17 -11.64
CA SER A 4 58.82 53.33 -12.83
C SER A 4 57.56 53.76 -13.58
N THR A 5 57.74 53.87 -14.89
CA THR A 5 56.84 54.31 -15.93
C THR A 5 55.92 53.19 -16.42
N THR A 6 54.77 53.64 -16.90
CA THR A 6 53.64 53.02 -17.62
C THR A 6 53.99 51.92 -18.64
N SER A 7 53.06 50.96 -18.81
CA SER A 7 52.82 50.31 -20.11
C SER A 7 51.32 49.95 -20.28
N PRO A 8 50.77 49.96 -21.51
CA PRO A 8 49.36 50.18 -21.80
C PRO A 8 48.59 48.95 -22.30
N GLY A 9 47.25 49.03 -22.22
CA GLY A 9 46.33 48.32 -23.12
C GLY A 9 46.09 46.84 -22.83
N GLN A 10 44.96 46.54 -22.21
CA GLN A 10 44.33 45.22 -22.31
C GLN A 10 42.86 45.43 -22.75
N PRO A 11 42.35 44.71 -23.77
CA PRO A 11 41.01 44.96 -24.32
C PRO A 11 39.93 44.63 -23.29
N GLU A 12 38.92 45.49 -23.17
CA GLU A 12 37.70 45.16 -22.43
C GLU A 12 37.10 43.85 -22.95
N GLN A 13 36.99 42.84 -22.08
CA GLN A 13 36.18 41.66 -22.38
C GLN A 13 34.71 42.10 -22.51
N PRO A 14 33.96 41.64 -23.52
CA PRO A 14 32.54 41.91 -23.60
C PRO A 14 31.85 41.35 -22.36
N LYS A 15 31.13 42.20 -21.61
CA LYS A 15 30.18 41.78 -20.57
C LYS A 15 29.19 40.80 -21.20
N THR A 16 29.45 39.51 -21.06
CA THR A 16 28.46 38.47 -21.40
C THR A 16 27.33 38.61 -20.38
N THR A 17 26.22 39.17 -20.84
CA THR A 17 25.00 39.25 -20.05
C THR A 17 24.56 37.82 -19.74
N PRO A 18 24.36 37.44 -18.46
CA PRO A 18 23.79 36.13 -18.18
C PRO A 18 22.41 36.03 -18.83
N PRO A 19 22.05 34.87 -19.42
CA PRO A 19 20.76 34.70 -20.05
C PRO A 19 19.65 34.98 -19.04
N SER A 20 18.62 35.71 -19.49
CA SER A 20 17.45 36.05 -18.68
C SER A 20 16.83 34.78 -18.11
N PRO A 21 16.42 34.74 -16.83
CA PRO A 21 15.70 33.58 -16.31
C PRO A 21 14.37 33.48 -17.06
N SER A 22 14.21 32.41 -17.84
CA SER A 22 12.92 32.00 -18.38
C SER A 22 11.96 31.77 -17.20
N PRO A 23 10.71 32.23 -17.25
CA PRO A 23 9.76 32.00 -16.18
C PRO A 23 9.57 30.49 -16.02
N SER A 24 10.10 29.94 -14.93
CA SER A 24 9.89 28.53 -14.59
C SER A 24 8.40 28.30 -14.45
N ALA A 25 7.87 27.40 -15.27
CA ALA A 25 6.45 27.05 -15.24
C ALA A 25 6.05 26.58 -13.84
N LEU A 26 4.81 26.92 -13.46
CA LEU A 26 4.04 26.30 -12.37
C LEU A 26 4.34 24.79 -12.27
N PRO A 27 4.27 24.20 -11.06
CA PRO A 27 4.82 22.89 -10.78
C PRO A 27 4.37 21.92 -11.86
N THR A 28 5.32 21.41 -12.65
CA THR A 28 5.07 20.26 -13.50
C THR A 28 4.78 19.10 -12.56
N LEU A 29 3.50 18.90 -12.23
CA LEU A 29 2.98 17.59 -11.88
C LEU A 29 3.40 16.72 -13.05
N THR A 30 4.51 16.00 -12.89
CA THR A 30 5.00 15.18 -13.98
C THR A 30 3.90 14.16 -14.26
N VAL A 31 3.68 13.80 -15.53
CA VAL A 31 2.67 12.77 -15.88
C VAL A 31 2.88 11.52 -15.02
N PHE A 32 4.14 11.22 -14.68
CA PHE A 32 4.55 10.15 -13.79
C PHE A 32 4.02 10.30 -12.35
N ASP A 33 4.02 11.51 -11.78
CA ASP A 33 3.46 11.79 -10.45
C ASP A 33 1.95 11.63 -10.43
N GLY A 34 1.26 12.08 -11.48
CA GLY A 34 -0.18 11.86 -11.66
C GLY A 34 -0.54 10.38 -11.75
N VAL A 35 0.17 9.61 -12.58
CA VAL A 35 -0.05 8.16 -12.74
C VAL A 35 0.23 7.41 -11.43
N SER A 36 1.34 7.73 -10.75
CA SER A 36 1.70 7.09 -9.48
C SER A 36 0.64 7.35 -8.40
N ASN A 37 0.14 8.57 -8.30
CA ASN A 37 -0.92 8.92 -7.35
C ASN A 37 -2.24 8.22 -7.69
N ALA A 38 -2.60 8.13 -8.98
CA ALA A 38 -3.79 7.41 -9.42
C ALA A 38 -3.72 5.91 -9.13
N LEU A 39 -2.58 5.26 -9.41
CA LEU A 39 -2.34 3.85 -9.08
C LEU A 39 -2.43 3.60 -7.58
N LEU A 40 -1.77 4.45 -6.78
CA LEU A 40 -1.82 4.35 -5.33
C LEU A 40 -3.25 4.49 -4.79
N LEU A 41 -3.96 5.55 -5.21
CA LEU A 41 -5.28 5.88 -4.68
C LEU A 41 -6.35 4.88 -5.15
N SER A 42 -6.27 4.38 -6.38
CA SER A 42 -7.18 3.34 -6.88
C SER A 42 -7.02 2.03 -6.09
N SER A 43 -5.78 1.64 -5.79
CA SER A 43 -5.49 0.45 -5.00
C SER A 43 -5.96 0.60 -3.55
N ILE A 44 -5.70 1.74 -2.92
CA ILE A 44 -6.20 2.03 -1.57
C ILE A 44 -7.72 2.08 -1.54
N GLY A 45 -8.37 2.69 -2.54
CA GLY A 45 -9.81 2.74 -2.65
C GLY A 45 -10.44 1.35 -2.75
N PHE A 46 -9.83 0.45 -3.53
CA PHE A 46 -10.26 -0.96 -3.59
C PHE A 46 -10.14 -1.66 -2.23
N LEU A 47 -8.99 -1.53 -1.56
CA LEU A 47 -8.78 -2.14 -0.24
C LEU A 47 -9.77 -1.60 0.80
N LEU A 48 -10.03 -0.30 0.78
CA LEU A 48 -11.00 0.35 1.65
C LEU A 48 -12.43 -0.13 1.36
N GLY A 49 -12.78 -0.33 0.08
CA GLY A 49 -14.05 -0.94 -0.31
C GLY A 49 -14.21 -2.38 0.19
N ALA A 50 -13.17 -3.21 0.08
CA ALA A 50 -13.17 -4.57 0.61
C ALA A 50 -13.35 -4.58 2.15
N LEU A 51 -12.63 -3.71 2.86
CA LEU A 51 -12.77 -3.56 4.30
C LEU A 51 -14.12 -2.98 4.70
N PHE A 52 -14.71 -2.09 3.90
CA PHE A 52 -16.05 -1.57 4.16
C PHE A 52 -17.12 -2.66 4.02
N MET A 53 -16.96 -3.59 3.06
CA MET A 53 -17.84 -4.76 2.99
C MET A 53 -17.71 -5.65 4.24
N ALA A 54 -16.48 -5.87 4.74
CA ALA A 54 -16.26 -6.57 6.01
C ALA A 54 -16.86 -5.80 7.20
N LEU A 55 -16.79 -4.47 7.20
CA LEU A 55 -17.35 -3.62 8.26
C LEU A 55 -18.85 -3.86 8.45
N THR A 56 -19.60 -4.23 7.40
CA THR A 56 -21.03 -4.52 7.51
C THR A 56 -21.34 -5.68 8.45
N THR A 57 -20.45 -6.68 8.53
CA THR A 57 -20.55 -7.79 9.50
C THR A 57 -19.83 -7.48 10.80
N ASP A 58 -18.69 -6.78 10.73
CA ASP A 58 -17.85 -6.46 11.90
C ASP A 58 -18.56 -5.48 12.84
N TYR A 59 -19.51 -4.70 12.33
CA TYR A 59 -20.28 -3.75 13.14
C TYR A 59 -20.99 -4.42 14.32
N ALA A 60 -21.63 -5.57 14.08
CA ALA A 60 -22.34 -6.32 15.10
C ALA A 60 -21.41 -7.00 16.13
N LEU A 61 -20.13 -7.16 15.80
CA LEU A 61 -19.12 -7.73 16.69
C LEU A 61 -18.51 -6.69 17.63
N LEU A 62 -18.28 -5.46 17.14
CA LEU A 62 -17.45 -4.47 17.84
C LEU A 62 -18.19 -3.22 18.30
N TYR A 63 -19.22 -2.79 17.57
CA TYR A 63 -19.79 -1.45 17.71
C TYR A 63 -21.21 -1.45 18.29
N THR A 64 -21.73 -2.62 18.68
CA THR A 64 -23.03 -2.75 19.35
C THR A 64 -22.89 -2.73 20.86
N HIS A 65 -23.77 -2.02 21.56
CA HIS A 65 -23.83 -1.99 23.02
C HIS A 65 -24.52 -3.22 23.64
N ALA A 66 -25.33 -3.93 22.87
CA ALA A 66 -25.95 -5.18 23.30
C ALA A 66 -24.93 -6.32 23.25
N PRO A 67 -25.10 -7.38 24.08
CA PRO A 67 -24.28 -8.59 23.97
C PRO A 67 -24.32 -9.14 22.55
N THR A 68 -23.16 -9.52 22.02
CA THR A 68 -23.05 -10.08 20.66
C THR A 68 -23.83 -11.38 20.56
N THR A 69 -24.79 -11.42 19.63
CA THR A 69 -25.66 -12.58 19.39
C THR A 69 -24.91 -13.69 18.65
N ALA A 70 -25.32 -14.94 18.83
CA ALA A 70 -24.74 -16.09 18.11
C ALA A 70 -24.87 -15.93 16.59
N GLU A 71 -25.96 -15.33 16.12
CA GLU A 71 -26.23 -15.03 14.72
C GLU A 71 -25.22 -14.03 14.13
N ALA A 72 -24.74 -13.08 14.93
CA ALA A 72 -23.74 -12.11 14.50
C ALA A 72 -22.36 -12.76 14.30
N TYR A 73 -21.97 -13.65 15.22
CA TYR A 73 -20.76 -14.45 15.08
C TYR A 73 -20.82 -15.35 13.84
N LEU A 74 -21.96 -16.02 13.63
CA LEU A 74 -22.16 -16.88 12.46
C LEU A 74 -22.13 -16.09 11.15
N ALA A 75 -22.78 -14.93 11.09
CA ALA A 75 -22.79 -14.06 9.91
C ALA A 75 -21.38 -13.58 9.55
N ALA A 76 -20.59 -13.18 10.55
CA ALA A 76 -19.21 -12.76 10.34
C ALA A 76 -18.31 -13.91 9.87
N GLU A 77 -18.42 -15.08 10.51
CA GLU A 77 -17.68 -16.27 10.09
C GLU A 77 -18.02 -16.66 8.65
N GLN A 78 -19.30 -16.62 8.27
CA GLN A 78 -19.73 -16.88 6.90
C GLN A 78 -19.12 -15.88 5.91
N ALA A 79 -19.13 -14.58 6.23
CA ALA A 79 -18.52 -13.56 5.37
C ALA A 79 -17.01 -13.78 5.20
N TYR A 80 -16.30 -14.06 6.29
CA TYR A 80 -14.86 -14.30 6.26
C TYR A 80 -14.50 -15.59 5.52
N LEU A 81 -15.23 -16.68 5.73
CA LEU A 81 -15.00 -17.93 5.03
C LEU A 81 -15.38 -17.87 3.55
N THR A 82 -16.34 -17.02 3.18
CA THR A 82 -16.64 -16.71 1.77
C THR A 82 -15.44 -16.03 1.10
N LEU A 83 -14.80 -15.06 1.77
CA LEU A 83 -13.58 -14.43 1.27
C LEU A 83 -12.40 -15.42 1.25
N TRP A 84 -12.26 -16.26 2.28
CA TRP A 84 -11.23 -17.29 2.37
C TRP A 84 -11.32 -18.33 1.25
N THR A 85 -12.53 -18.71 0.85
CA THR A 85 -12.79 -19.73 -0.19
C THR A 85 -12.88 -19.16 -1.61
N SER A 86 -12.59 -17.87 -1.77
CA SER A 86 -12.63 -17.17 -3.05
C SER A 86 -11.74 -17.81 -4.14
N PRO A 87 -12.11 -17.66 -5.43
CA PRO A 87 -11.31 -18.13 -6.57
C PRO A 87 -9.85 -17.68 -6.52
N LEU A 88 -8.94 -18.53 -7.01
CA LEU A 88 -7.50 -18.27 -7.07
C LEU A 88 -7.17 -16.89 -7.68
N ALA A 89 -7.85 -16.53 -8.77
CA ALA A 89 -7.68 -15.23 -9.42
C ALA A 89 -8.08 -14.05 -8.52
N VAL A 90 -9.16 -14.19 -7.74
CA VAL A 90 -9.63 -13.14 -6.82
C VAL A 90 -8.59 -12.91 -5.72
N LYS A 91 -8.05 -13.98 -5.14
CA LYS A 91 -6.95 -13.88 -4.16
C LYS A 91 -5.70 -13.26 -4.76
N ALA A 92 -5.32 -13.64 -5.97
CA ALA A 92 -4.14 -13.08 -6.64
C ALA A 92 -4.29 -11.57 -6.89
N ILE A 93 -5.46 -11.13 -7.38
CA ILE A 93 -5.77 -9.71 -7.60
C ILE A 93 -5.75 -8.95 -6.27
N PHE A 94 -6.33 -9.52 -5.21
CA PHE A 94 -6.33 -8.89 -3.89
C PHE A 94 -4.90 -8.67 -3.37
N HIS A 95 -4.04 -9.69 -3.42
CA HIS A 95 -2.64 -9.54 -3.01
C HIS A 95 -1.85 -8.58 -3.92
N LEU A 96 -2.13 -8.57 -5.22
CA LEU A 96 -1.54 -7.59 -6.14
C LEU A 96 -1.89 -6.15 -5.70
N LEU A 97 -3.17 -5.89 -5.42
CA LEU A 97 -3.65 -4.58 -4.95
C LEU A 97 -3.21 -4.27 -3.51
N LEU A 98 -2.83 -5.28 -2.73
CA LEU A 98 -2.20 -5.08 -1.43
C LEU A 98 -0.72 -4.69 -1.55
N LEU A 99 0.01 -5.26 -2.52
CA LEU A 99 1.44 -5.01 -2.73
C LEU A 99 1.71 -3.75 -3.56
N LEU A 100 0.79 -3.39 -4.45
CA LEU A 100 0.93 -2.23 -5.36
C LEU A 100 1.17 -0.89 -4.62
N PRO A 101 0.47 -0.56 -3.52
CA PRO A 101 0.76 0.64 -2.73
C PRO A 101 2.17 0.66 -2.16
N ILE A 102 2.66 -0.48 -1.66
CA ILE A 102 4.00 -0.62 -1.07
C ILE A 102 5.06 -0.33 -2.13
N PHE A 103 4.91 -0.94 -3.31
CA PHE A 103 5.82 -0.70 -4.43
C PHE A 103 5.80 0.76 -4.87
N THR A 104 4.60 1.32 -5.06
CA THR A 104 4.43 2.71 -5.53
C THR A 104 5.03 3.71 -4.53
N LEU A 105 4.75 3.56 -3.24
CA LEU A 105 5.31 4.40 -2.18
C LEU A 105 6.82 4.25 -2.06
N SER A 106 7.36 3.04 -2.22
CA SER A 106 8.83 2.81 -2.20
C SER A 106 9.53 3.57 -3.34
N VAL A 107 8.96 3.52 -4.55
CA VAL A 107 9.48 4.29 -5.69
C VAL A 107 9.39 5.80 -5.41
N LYS A 108 8.28 6.29 -4.86
CA LYS A 108 8.13 7.71 -4.50
C LYS A 108 9.12 8.16 -3.42
N VAL A 109 9.30 7.38 -2.35
CA VAL A 109 10.26 7.66 -1.27
C VAL A 109 11.70 7.70 -1.77
N SER A 110 12.05 6.88 -2.77
CA SER A 110 13.39 6.88 -3.37
C SER A 110 13.80 8.16 -4.08
N ARG A 111 12.88 9.13 -4.27
CA ARG A 111 13.19 10.47 -4.79
C ARG A 111 13.86 11.38 -3.76
N TYR A 112 13.94 10.98 -2.49
CA TYR A 112 14.63 11.68 -1.39
C TYR A 112 14.34 13.19 -1.28
N THR A 113 13.14 13.63 -1.65
CA THR A 113 12.69 15.00 -1.36
C THR A 113 12.13 15.07 0.06
N GLU A 114 12.16 16.25 0.70
CA GLU A 114 11.61 16.41 2.05
C GLU A 114 10.15 15.95 2.13
N ALA A 115 9.32 16.37 1.16
CA ALA A 115 7.94 15.92 1.05
C ALA A 115 7.81 14.40 0.84
N ALA A 116 8.67 13.77 0.04
CA ALA A 116 8.63 12.32 -0.18
C ALA A 116 9.00 11.54 1.09
N ILE A 117 10.00 11.99 1.84
CA ILE A 117 10.43 11.31 3.08
C ILE A 117 9.33 11.38 4.15
N TYR A 118 8.74 12.56 4.36
CA TYR A 118 7.76 12.73 5.43
C TYR A 118 6.36 12.21 5.05
N PHE A 119 5.84 12.55 3.87
CA PHE A 119 4.50 12.13 3.48
C PHE A 119 4.49 10.69 2.94
N ASP A 120 5.25 10.39 1.89
CA ASP A 120 5.23 9.05 1.30
C ASP A 120 5.90 8.01 2.23
N GLY A 121 6.92 8.40 2.99
CA GLY A 121 7.58 7.52 3.96
C GLY A 121 6.65 7.10 5.12
N LEU A 122 5.88 8.04 5.67
CA LEU A 122 4.86 7.73 6.67
C LEU A 122 3.75 6.86 6.08
N CYS A 123 3.31 7.16 4.85
CA CYS A 123 2.34 6.33 4.13
C CYS A 123 2.85 4.91 3.93
N LEU A 124 4.14 4.73 3.60
CA LEU A 124 4.77 3.42 3.47
C LEU A 124 4.76 2.67 4.80
N GLY A 125 5.09 3.34 5.91
CA GLY A 125 4.99 2.77 7.25
C GLY A 125 3.57 2.31 7.61
N MET A 126 2.56 3.15 7.32
CA MET A 126 1.15 2.79 7.52
C MET A 126 0.75 1.58 6.66
N MET A 127 1.17 1.54 5.40
CA MET A 127 0.87 0.42 4.50
C MET A 127 1.55 -0.89 4.96
N LEU A 128 2.78 -0.82 5.47
CA LEU A 128 3.46 -1.97 6.08
C LEU A 128 2.74 -2.47 7.33
N LEU A 129 2.15 -1.57 8.12
CA LEU A 129 1.31 -1.94 9.26
C LEU A 129 0.03 -2.65 8.80
N VAL A 130 -0.63 -2.16 7.75
CA VAL A 130 -1.77 -2.85 7.12
C VAL A 130 -1.38 -4.25 6.64
N LEU A 131 -0.22 -4.40 5.99
CA LEU A 131 0.31 -5.71 5.58
C LEU A 131 0.57 -6.62 6.80
N GLY A 132 1.07 -6.05 7.89
CA GLY A 132 1.28 -6.77 9.15
C GLY A 132 -0.03 -7.26 9.78
N LEU A 133 -1.08 -6.44 9.79
CA LEU A 133 -2.42 -6.84 10.25
C LEU A 133 -3.00 -7.95 9.36
N TYR A 134 -2.84 -7.84 8.05
CA TYR A 134 -3.31 -8.85 7.11
C TYR A 134 -2.61 -10.20 7.31
N THR A 135 -1.28 -10.21 7.32
CA THR A 135 -0.49 -11.45 7.41
C THR A 135 -0.41 -12.02 8.84
N GLY A 136 -0.45 -11.16 9.85
CA GLY A 136 -0.30 -11.53 11.27
C GLY A 136 -1.62 -11.76 12.02
N SER A 137 -2.74 -11.21 11.54
CA SER A 137 -4.06 -11.38 12.17
C SER A 137 -5.06 -12.05 11.23
N THR A 138 -5.40 -11.40 10.10
CA THR A 138 -6.49 -11.87 9.23
C THR A 138 -6.23 -13.28 8.67
N VAL A 139 -5.09 -13.49 8.01
CA VAL A 139 -4.75 -14.80 7.42
C VAL A 139 -4.70 -15.93 8.46
N PRO A 140 -3.94 -15.85 9.56
CA PRO A 140 -3.87 -16.95 10.52
C PRO A 140 -5.19 -17.20 11.25
N ASN A 141 -5.99 -16.17 11.54
CA ASN A 141 -7.29 -16.35 12.19
C ASN A 141 -8.29 -17.04 11.26
N LEU A 142 -8.39 -16.59 10.00
CA LEU A 142 -9.24 -17.25 8.99
C LEU A 142 -8.78 -18.69 8.72
N ARG A 143 -7.47 -18.95 8.73
CA ARG A 143 -6.93 -20.31 8.58
C ARG A 143 -7.40 -21.24 9.71
N LYS A 144 -7.41 -20.76 10.95
CA LYS A 144 -7.94 -21.51 12.11
C LYS A 144 -9.44 -21.75 11.99
N LEU A 145 -10.22 -20.72 11.63
CA LEU A 145 -11.67 -20.83 11.41
C LEU A 145 -12.01 -21.80 10.26
N ALA A 146 -11.24 -21.79 9.17
CA ALA A 146 -11.45 -22.68 8.05
C ALA A 146 -11.10 -24.14 8.36
N PHE A 147 -10.23 -24.39 9.35
CA PHE A 147 -9.87 -25.74 9.77
C PHE A 147 -11.00 -26.39 10.58
N GLU A 148 -11.63 -25.63 11.48
CA GLU A 148 -12.77 -26.07 12.30
C GLU A 148 -13.98 -25.11 12.15
N PRO A 149 -14.71 -25.14 11.02
CA PRO A 149 -15.87 -24.27 10.82
C PRO A 149 -17.00 -24.58 11.80
N SER A 150 -17.72 -23.55 12.25
CA SER A 150 -18.78 -23.71 13.28
C SER A 150 -19.99 -24.52 12.85
N THR A 151 -20.30 -24.59 11.55
CA THR A 151 -21.48 -25.28 11.02
C THR A 151 -21.13 -26.20 9.87
N GLN A 152 -21.97 -27.22 9.66
CA GLN A 152 -21.81 -28.14 8.53
C GLN A 152 -21.85 -27.42 7.18
N ALA A 153 -22.70 -26.40 7.02
CA ALA A 153 -22.76 -25.61 5.79
C ALA A 153 -21.44 -24.88 5.49
N LEU A 154 -20.77 -24.35 6.52
CA LEU A 154 -19.45 -23.74 6.37
C LEU A 154 -18.36 -24.77 6.12
N ALA A 155 -18.45 -25.95 6.75
CA ALA A 155 -17.56 -27.06 6.46
C ALA A 155 -17.67 -27.52 5.00
N ASP A 156 -18.90 -27.58 4.48
CA ASP A 156 -19.16 -27.90 3.08
C ASP A 156 -18.67 -26.79 2.15
N LEU A 157 -18.84 -25.51 2.52
CA LEU A 157 -18.29 -24.37 1.78
C LEU A 157 -16.76 -24.47 1.64
N VAL A 158 -16.06 -24.76 2.74
CA VAL A 158 -14.59 -24.90 2.75
C VAL A 158 -14.16 -26.12 1.93
N LYS A 159 -14.80 -27.29 2.14
CA LYS A 159 -14.44 -28.53 1.43
C LYS A 159 -14.73 -28.47 -0.07
N ASN A 160 -15.87 -27.91 -0.46
CA ASN A 160 -16.31 -27.83 -1.85
C ASN A 160 -15.72 -26.64 -2.61
N SER A 161 -14.83 -25.87 -1.98
CA SER A 161 -14.09 -24.80 -2.65
C SER A 161 -13.08 -25.37 -3.66
N LEU A 162 -13.60 -25.87 -4.79
CA LEU A 162 -12.88 -26.40 -5.97
C LEU A 162 -11.85 -25.41 -6.54
N ASN A 163 -11.98 -24.15 -6.14
CA ASN A 163 -11.13 -23.00 -6.42
C ASN A 163 -9.74 -23.05 -5.78
N LEU A 164 -9.48 -24.02 -4.90
CA LEU A 164 -8.18 -24.29 -4.30
C LEU A 164 -7.36 -25.35 -5.07
N LYS A 165 -7.78 -25.73 -6.29
CA LYS A 165 -6.94 -26.61 -7.11
C LYS A 165 -5.82 -25.78 -7.74
N ILE A 166 -4.71 -25.68 -7.01
CA ILE A 166 -3.49 -25.03 -7.48
C ILE A 166 -3.03 -25.79 -8.73
N PRO A 167 -2.94 -25.16 -9.91
CA PRO A 167 -2.35 -25.79 -11.07
C PRO A 167 -0.91 -26.19 -10.74
N THR A 168 -0.55 -27.46 -10.89
CA THR A 168 0.81 -27.97 -10.64
C THR A 168 1.60 -28.22 -11.92
N ASP A 169 0.89 -28.40 -13.04
CA ASP A 169 1.48 -28.70 -14.34
C ASP A 169 1.67 -27.42 -15.14
N PHE A 170 2.87 -26.85 -15.02
CA PHE A 170 3.24 -25.63 -15.72
C PHE A 170 4.24 -25.93 -16.83
N ASP A 171 3.78 -25.96 -18.09
CA ASP A 171 4.65 -26.10 -19.26
C ASP A 171 5.69 -24.95 -19.31
N PRO A 172 6.99 -25.23 -19.14
CA PRO A 172 8.02 -24.19 -18.99
C PRO A 172 8.21 -23.28 -20.22
N LEU A 173 7.73 -23.68 -21.40
CA LEU A 173 7.95 -22.94 -22.66
C LEU A 173 6.73 -22.14 -23.12
N SER A 174 5.58 -22.25 -22.46
CA SER A 174 4.36 -21.55 -22.87
C SER A 174 4.22 -20.17 -22.18
N PRO A 175 3.86 -19.09 -22.92
CA PRO A 175 3.56 -17.79 -22.32
C PRO A 175 2.42 -17.83 -21.28
N THR A 176 1.47 -18.74 -21.48
CA THR A 176 0.34 -18.99 -20.57
C THR A 176 0.79 -19.56 -19.22
N SER A 177 1.86 -20.34 -19.20
CA SER A 177 2.43 -20.92 -17.97
C SER A 177 3.08 -19.86 -17.08
N ILE A 178 3.70 -18.82 -17.66
CA ILE A 178 4.29 -17.71 -16.89
C ILE A 178 3.20 -16.97 -16.11
N ILE A 179 2.08 -16.65 -16.77
CA ILE A 179 0.95 -15.97 -16.14
C ILE A 179 0.33 -16.85 -15.05
N ASN A 180 0.16 -18.15 -15.31
CA ASN A 180 -0.38 -19.09 -14.33
C ASN A 180 0.53 -19.23 -13.10
N ARG A 181 1.86 -19.28 -13.28
CA ARG A 181 2.83 -19.29 -12.18
C ARG A 181 2.78 -18.00 -11.37
N LEU A 182 2.68 -16.84 -12.01
CA LEU A 182 2.53 -15.55 -11.33
C LEU A 182 1.22 -15.50 -10.53
N LEU A 183 0.14 -16.02 -11.08
CA LEU A 183 -1.17 -16.07 -10.43
C LEU A 183 -1.15 -16.99 -9.20
N VAL A 184 -0.48 -18.14 -9.28
CA VAL A 184 -0.23 -19.00 -8.11
C VAL A 184 0.70 -18.33 -7.11
N LEU A 185 1.76 -17.64 -7.55
CA LEU A 185 2.68 -16.90 -6.68
C LEU A 185 1.93 -15.83 -5.86
N LEU A 186 1.07 -15.05 -6.52
CA LEU A 186 0.31 -13.99 -5.88
C LEU A 186 -0.77 -14.54 -4.94
N SER A 187 -1.37 -15.68 -5.26
CA SER A 187 -2.42 -16.25 -4.41
C SER A 187 -1.90 -17.13 -3.27
N HIS A 188 -0.85 -17.91 -3.50
CA HIS A 188 -0.29 -18.88 -2.54
C HIS A 188 1.24 -18.77 -2.55
N PRO A 189 1.81 -17.65 -2.09
CA PRO A 189 3.25 -17.37 -2.21
C PRO A 189 4.11 -18.45 -1.55
N ALA A 190 3.65 -19.02 -0.44
CA ALA A 190 4.31 -20.10 0.27
C ALA A 190 4.53 -21.35 -0.61
N SER A 191 3.63 -21.65 -1.55
CA SER A 191 3.72 -22.83 -2.41
C SER A 191 4.87 -22.76 -3.42
N ILE A 192 5.30 -21.55 -3.78
CA ILE A 192 6.38 -21.31 -4.74
C ILE A 192 7.68 -20.89 -4.04
N LEU A 193 7.59 -20.08 -2.99
CA LEU A 193 8.76 -19.51 -2.31
C LEU A 193 9.37 -20.44 -1.26
N LEU A 194 8.58 -21.33 -0.65
CA LEU A 194 9.11 -22.30 0.32
C LEU A 194 9.53 -23.59 -0.39
N LYS A 195 10.56 -24.23 0.17
CA LYS A 195 10.92 -25.60 -0.22
C LYS A 195 9.75 -26.54 0.14
N PRO A 196 9.40 -27.53 -0.71
CA PRO A 196 8.24 -28.41 -0.48
C PRO A 196 8.22 -29.07 0.90
N GLN A 197 9.40 -29.49 1.39
CA GLN A 197 9.54 -30.09 2.72
C GLN A 197 9.15 -29.13 3.85
N LYS A 198 9.60 -27.87 3.79
CA LYS A 198 9.29 -26.86 4.82
C LYS A 198 7.82 -26.45 4.79
N ALA A 199 7.20 -26.41 3.61
CA ALA A 199 5.78 -26.14 3.48
C ALA A 199 4.95 -27.24 4.15
N LEU A 200 5.32 -28.51 3.93
CA LEU A 200 4.65 -29.66 4.55
C LEU A 200 4.85 -29.66 6.08
N GLU A 201 6.06 -29.40 6.56
CA GLU A 201 6.37 -29.29 7.99
C GLU A 201 5.50 -28.21 8.66
N SER A 202 5.43 -27.00 8.09
CA SER A 202 4.58 -25.92 8.60
C SER A 202 3.08 -26.30 8.63
N GLU A 203 2.61 -27.07 7.65
CA GLU A 203 1.23 -27.55 7.64
C GLU A 203 0.97 -28.61 8.74
N GLN A 204 1.92 -29.52 8.95
CA GLN A 204 1.85 -30.53 10.00
C GLN A 204 1.92 -29.90 11.39
N GLU A 205 2.82 -28.95 11.62
CA GLU A 205 2.92 -28.20 12.86
C GLU A 205 1.62 -27.45 13.17
N PHE A 206 1.03 -26.81 12.16
CA PHE A 206 -0.26 -26.13 12.30
C PHE A 206 -1.38 -27.10 12.68
N LYS A 207 -1.49 -28.25 12.00
CA LYS A 207 -2.50 -29.29 12.32
C LYS A 207 -2.31 -29.82 13.74
N LYS A 208 -1.09 -30.18 14.11
CA LYS A 208 -0.76 -30.66 15.45
C LYS A 208 -1.09 -29.61 16.54
N ALA A 209 -0.85 -28.33 16.27
CA ALA A 209 -1.18 -27.26 17.21
C ALA A 209 -2.69 -27.15 17.45
N LEU A 210 -3.50 -27.36 16.42
CA LEU A 210 -4.96 -27.37 16.51
C LEU A 210 -5.52 -28.64 17.13
N GLU A 211 -4.94 -29.80 16.86
CA GLU A 211 -5.31 -31.05 17.55
C GLU A 211 -5.05 -30.97 19.06
N LEU A 212 -3.97 -30.28 19.47
CA LEU A 212 -3.65 -30.04 20.88
C LEU A 212 -4.54 -28.99 21.54
N ASN A 213 -4.97 -27.98 20.78
CA ASN A 213 -5.82 -26.88 21.25
C ASN A 213 -6.94 -26.64 20.23
N PRO A 214 -8.02 -27.43 20.29
CA PRO A 214 -9.14 -27.28 19.38
C PRO A 214 -9.79 -25.92 19.59
N VAL A 215 -10.35 -25.34 18.52
CA VAL A 215 -10.95 -24.02 18.58
C VAL A 215 -12.32 -24.13 19.21
N ASP A 216 -12.40 -23.90 20.52
CA ASP A 216 -13.66 -23.80 21.24
C ASP A 216 -14.45 -22.54 20.86
N GLU A 217 -15.71 -22.46 21.30
CA GLU A 217 -16.62 -21.36 20.97
C GLU A 217 -16.10 -19.98 21.44
N LYS A 218 -15.51 -19.89 22.63
CA LYS A 218 -14.96 -18.63 23.13
C LYS A 218 -13.73 -18.23 22.31
N SER A 219 -12.82 -19.15 22.06
CA SER A 219 -11.67 -18.93 21.19
C SER A 219 -12.11 -18.48 19.78
N ARG A 220 -13.21 -19.03 19.26
CA ARG A 220 -13.80 -18.60 17.98
C ARG A 220 -14.22 -17.15 17.99
N HIS A 221 -14.99 -16.76 19.01
CA HIS A 221 -15.47 -15.39 19.17
C HIS A 221 -14.30 -14.40 19.29
N GLU A 222 -13.23 -14.80 19.99
CA GLU A 222 -11.99 -14.01 20.07
C GLU A 222 -11.31 -13.89 18.70
N LEU A 223 -11.18 -14.96 17.92
CA LEU A 223 -10.61 -14.91 16.56
C LEU A 223 -11.40 -13.96 15.65
N LEU A 224 -12.74 -14.02 15.69
CA LEU A 224 -13.61 -13.15 14.91
C LEU A 224 -13.47 -11.68 15.35
N ALA A 225 -13.50 -11.41 16.65
CA ALA A 225 -13.38 -10.05 17.19
C ALA A 225 -12.00 -9.44 16.93
N VAL A 226 -10.91 -10.20 17.08
CA VAL A 226 -9.54 -9.75 16.79
C VAL A 226 -9.36 -9.44 15.31
N THR A 227 -9.96 -10.25 14.44
CA THR A 227 -9.94 -10.02 12.99
C THR A 227 -10.70 -8.75 12.62
N ALA A 228 -11.92 -8.57 13.14
CA ALA A 228 -12.72 -7.37 12.96
C ALA A 228 -12.01 -6.10 13.47
N ALA A 229 -11.33 -6.18 14.61
CA ALA A 229 -10.59 -5.05 15.17
C ALA A 229 -9.40 -4.68 14.27
N GLY A 230 -8.71 -5.69 13.73
CA GLY A 230 -7.67 -5.50 12.73
C GLY A 230 -8.18 -4.80 11.47
N HIS A 231 -9.35 -5.17 10.96
CA HIS A 231 -9.99 -4.47 9.83
C HIS A 231 -10.28 -3.01 10.14
N SER A 232 -10.81 -2.74 11.34
CA SER A 232 -11.11 -1.37 11.79
C SER A 232 -9.86 -0.50 11.84
N ILE A 233 -8.75 -1.02 12.40
CA ILE A 233 -7.46 -0.32 12.40
C ILE A 233 -6.95 -0.09 10.98
N ALA A 234 -7.06 -1.10 10.10
CA ALA A 234 -6.65 -0.97 8.70
C ALA A 234 -7.44 0.12 7.96
N ILE A 235 -8.75 0.26 8.20
CA ILE A 235 -9.58 1.33 7.65
C ILE A 235 -9.00 2.71 8.04
N PHE A 236 -8.70 2.92 9.32
CA PHE A 236 -8.12 4.19 9.78
C PHE A 236 -6.76 4.49 9.14
N LEU A 237 -5.90 3.48 9.00
CA LEU A 237 -4.59 3.65 8.36
C LEU A 237 -4.72 4.00 6.88
N LEU A 238 -5.61 3.32 6.14
CA LEU A 238 -5.84 3.59 4.73
C LEU A 238 -6.45 4.98 4.51
N ILE A 239 -7.39 5.41 5.34
CA ILE A 239 -7.91 6.80 5.32
C ILE A 239 -6.79 7.79 5.64
N GLY A 240 -5.93 7.48 6.62
CA GLY A 240 -4.76 8.27 6.96
C GLY A 240 -3.83 8.47 5.75
N ILE A 241 -3.59 7.42 4.97
CA ILE A 241 -2.80 7.53 3.73
C ILE A 241 -3.48 8.48 2.73
N ILE A 242 -4.79 8.37 2.52
CA ILE A 242 -5.51 9.29 1.62
C ILE A 242 -5.34 10.75 2.06
N VAL A 243 -5.54 11.03 3.36
CA VAL A 243 -5.39 12.36 3.93
C VAL A 243 -3.96 12.89 3.76
N LEU A 244 -2.96 12.06 4.02
CA LEU A 244 -1.56 12.43 3.82
C LEU A 244 -1.23 12.69 2.36
N GLN A 245 -1.76 11.91 1.42
CA GLN A 245 -1.53 12.17 -0.01
C GLN A 245 -2.20 13.47 -0.48
N ILE A 246 -3.38 13.82 0.05
CA ILE A 246 -3.98 15.14 -0.19
C ILE A 246 -3.10 16.24 0.42
N GLY A 247 -2.64 16.06 1.66
CA GLY A 247 -1.76 16.99 2.35
C GLY A 247 -0.44 17.22 1.60
N LYS A 248 0.14 16.15 1.03
CA LYS A 248 1.34 16.23 0.20
C LYS A 248 1.11 17.11 -1.03
N VAL A 249 0.03 16.86 -1.77
CA VAL A 249 -0.31 17.66 -2.95
C VAL A 249 -0.48 19.14 -2.58
N TYR A 250 -1.15 19.42 -1.45
CA TYR A 250 -1.28 20.79 -0.95
C TYR A 250 0.08 21.42 -0.62
N ALA A 251 0.96 20.71 0.08
CA ALA A 251 2.29 21.19 0.42
C ALA A 251 3.13 21.49 -0.82
N GLU A 252 3.14 20.59 -1.80
CA GLU A 252 3.89 20.78 -3.07
C GLU A 252 3.38 21.99 -3.87
N VAL A 253 2.06 22.23 -3.87
CA VAL A 253 1.45 23.39 -4.53
C VAL A 253 1.85 24.69 -3.84
N GLU A 254 1.81 24.73 -2.51
CA GLU A 254 2.16 25.93 -1.75
C GLU A 254 3.66 26.24 -1.83
N ASP A 255 4.52 25.23 -1.73
CA ASP A 255 5.97 25.38 -1.90
C ASP A 255 6.32 25.93 -3.29
N ALA A 256 5.65 25.44 -4.34
CA ALA A 256 5.86 25.92 -5.70
C ALA A 256 5.40 27.37 -5.89
N LYS A 257 4.27 27.75 -5.29
CA LYS A 257 3.75 29.12 -5.32
C LYS A 257 4.67 30.09 -4.57
N LEU A 258 5.23 29.65 -3.44
CA LEU A 258 6.16 30.45 -2.65
C LEU A 258 7.48 30.67 -3.42
N LYS A 259 8.02 29.61 -4.03
CA LYS A 259 9.22 29.70 -4.87
C LYS A 259 9.03 30.66 -6.05
N ALA A 260 7.89 30.59 -6.75
CA ALA A 260 7.60 31.49 -7.85
C ALA A 260 7.50 32.96 -7.43
N ARG A 261 7.00 33.25 -6.22
CA ARG A 261 6.97 34.61 -5.67
C ARG A 261 8.37 35.15 -5.40
N PHE A 262 9.25 34.34 -4.80
CA PHE A 262 10.63 34.75 -4.54
C PHE A 262 11.42 35.01 -5.84
N GLU A 263 11.27 34.15 -6.86
CA GLU A 263 11.92 34.35 -8.15
C GLU A 263 11.44 35.65 -8.83
N LEU A 264 10.14 35.97 -8.72
CA LEU A 264 9.58 37.22 -9.24
C LEU A 264 10.11 38.45 -8.48
N GLU A 265 10.18 38.38 -7.15
CA GLU A 265 10.73 39.44 -6.31
C GLU A 265 12.22 39.68 -6.60
N GLU A 266 13.01 38.63 -6.75
CA GLU A 266 14.43 38.72 -7.11
C GLU A 266 14.61 39.33 -8.51
N SER A 267 13.83 38.88 -9.50
CA SER A 267 13.85 39.45 -10.85
C SER A 267 13.47 40.94 -10.86
N ASN A 268 12.48 41.34 -10.05
CA ASN A 268 12.08 42.74 -9.94
C ASN A 268 13.16 43.60 -9.29
N ARG A 269 13.84 43.09 -8.25
CA ARG A 269 14.97 43.78 -7.59
C ARG A 269 16.14 43.97 -8.55
N VAL A 270 16.55 42.92 -9.27
CA VAL A 270 17.62 43.02 -10.28
C VAL A 270 17.24 43.98 -11.41
N ALA A 271 15.96 44.03 -11.81
CA ALA A 271 15.49 44.99 -12.81
C ALA A 271 15.49 46.44 -12.32
N GLN A 272 15.26 46.69 -11.02
CA GLN A 272 15.40 48.01 -10.40
C GLN A 272 16.86 48.44 -10.31
N ASP A 273 17.74 47.58 -9.80
CA ASP A 273 19.18 47.87 -9.68
C ASP A 273 19.82 48.22 -11.04
N ARG A 274 19.32 47.64 -12.15
CA ARG A 274 19.76 47.98 -13.52
C ARG A 274 19.22 49.30 -14.04
N LYS A 275 18.13 49.84 -13.49
CA LYS A 275 17.59 51.16 -13.87
C LYS A 275 18.26 52.29 -13.09
N ASP A 276 18.82 51.98 -11.92
CA ASP A 276 19.46 52.95 -11.04
C ASP A 276 20.98 53.12 -11.32
N GLN A 277 21.56 52.33 -12.23
CA GLN A 277 22.92 52.47 -12.78
C GLN A 277 22.91 53.13 -14.17
#